data_AF-A0A161U997-F1
#
_entry.id   AF-A0A161U997-F1
#
_cell.length_a   1.000
_cell.length_b   1.000
_cell.length_c   1.000
_cell.angle_alpha   90.00
_cell.angle_beta   90.00
_cell.angle_gamma   90.00
#
_symmetry.space_group_name_H-M   'P 1'
#
loop_
_entity.id
_entity.type
_entity.pdbx_description
1 polymer ?
#
loop_
_entity_poly.entity_id
_entity_poly.type
_entity_poly.pdbx_seq_one_letter_code
_entity_poly.pdbx_strand_id
1 'polypeptide(L)'
;MKCLGRDEMEMFLTRSGVTDRSGMANHIAACSDCQRLKNALLEEQEQWAREMYAETLPESFTDQVMSALREEEIEPATSEPITERTGRVAVKRSRKIWWVTVGVASILVLLGVASFYSIPTVAEIIRSLFSRNNVDIGLLRAQEFGLVQHPNIKIKDKGYTLKIDEAVADPTRVIVALQLYGPDGKHERDRLRLSEEGSRIVVKDEQGKVIGKLYDMGATNDFYYLVAFFPEPIQSNRITIEGQIGKLDGDPWDKGFPAIKGNWNFEFPIDMTEAQKQTKITELQGEYTSPGGMTVRLKRLTRMVQGVRLELDTELSPEALVRSPGDLWQKQELMFHFEDAAGSEIHSVNARKFPRRDSLMTQSHIPGDKPGQMHLSYTFKYLPEDQPYRFVLDGYSVAEQDGSSVSFAPARLQEEPVFFRMDGDDIRLKGFTIEQPPDTKHKKTEGVLHVDGKLWNDPSYDDWMVQDSEGREYQASMGGSLGPNGSDRKHGILELGEDYEFRIPGMLTVPERLTLIRNVVNKRYVNVDWLVEMNRSPENYNKEGLVGSIQQFGDLNLHVGRNEEAKGQRRKLSFLLGIRIIRCGSFNEHEDGFVGLEEKTEGLDRILVN
;
A
#
# COMPACT_ATOMS: atom_id res chain seq x y z
N MET A 1 0.58 33.78 -23.90
CA MET A 1 0.09 33.21 -22.62
C MET A 1 1.01 33.66 -21.50
N LYS A 2 0.63 33.43 -20.23
CA LYS A 2 1.58 33.50 -19.11
C LYS A 2 2.54 32.30 -19.21
N CYS A 3 3.78 32.48 -18.74
CA CYS A 3 4.71 31.37 -18.60
C CYS A 3 4.15 30.33 -17.63
N LEU A 4 4.44 29.06 -17.91
CA LEU A 4 4.01 27.93 -17.08
C LEU A 4 4.78 27.90 -15.75
N GLY A 5 4.08 27.62 -14.66
CA GLY A 5 4.69 27.22 -13.40
C GLY A 5 5.36 25.84 -13.51
N ARG A 6 6.13 25.45 -12.47
CA ARG A 6 6.78 24.13 -12.44
C ARG A 6 5.77 23.00 -12.56
N ASP A 7 4.73 23.00 -11.73
CA ASP A 7 3.65 22.01 -11.72
C ASP A 7 2.90 21.94 -13.07
N GLU A 8 2.70 23.08 -13.74
CA GLU A 8 2.06 23.14 -15.06
C GLU A 8 2.95 22.57 -16.17
N MET A 9 4.27 22.80 -16.08
CA MET A 9 5.26 22.20 -16.99
C MET A 9 5.39 20.69 -16.75
N GLU A 10 5.44 20.26 -15.48
CA GLU A 10 5.44 18.84 -15.12
C GLU A 10 4.16 18.15 -15.62
N MET A 11 2.97 18.75 -15.45
CA MET A 11 1.72 18.24 -16.04
C MET A 11 1.76 18.17 -17.58
N PHE A 12 2.33 19.18 -18.25
CA PHE A 12 2.48 19.16 -19.71
C PHE A 12 3.38 18.00 -20.19
N LEU A 13 4.45 17.71 -19.44
CA LEU A 13 5.39 16.63 -19.73
C LEU A 13 4.85 15.23 -19.36
N THR A 14 3.96 15.11 -18.38
CA THR A 14 3.56 13.81 -17.80
C THR A 14 2.16 13.32 -18.15
N ARG A 15 1.22 14.16 -18.63
CA ARG A 15 -0.19 13.76 -18.76
C ARG A 15 -0.82 14.17 -20.10
N SER A 16 -1.56 13.26 -20.74
CA SER A 16 -2.17 13.47 -22.08
C SER A 16 -3.37 14.43 -22.10
N GLY A 17 -4.00 14.71 -20.96
CA GLY A 17 -5.33 15.35 -20.86
C GLY A 17 -5.37 16.88 -20.68
N VAL A 18 -4.49 17.64 -21.34
CA VAL A 18 -4.55 19.12 -21.31
C VAL A 18 -5.47 19.63 -22.41
N THR A 19 -6.50 20.39 -22.05
CA THR A 19 -7.55 20.88 -22.97
C THR A 19 -7.05 21.88 -24.02
N ASP A 20 -5.85 22.46 -23.85
CA ASP A 20 -5.13 23.22 -24.88
C ASP A 20 -3.64 22.83 -24.95
N ARG A 21 -3.34 21.57 -25.30
CA ARG A 21 -1.95 21.16 -25.62
C ARG A 21 -1.34 22.01 -26.74
N SER A 22 -2.13 22.41 -27.74
CA SER A 22 -1.70 23.16 -28.91
C SER A 22 -1.12 24.52 -28.54
N GLY A 23 -1.83 25.31 -27.74
CA GLY A 23 -1.37 26.59 -27.23
C GLY A 23 -0.11 26.42 -26.39
N MET A 24 -0.15 25.53 -25.39
CA MET A 24 0.99 25.32 -24.50
C MET A 24 2.25 24.84 -25.24
N ALA A 25 2.15 23.89 -26.17
CA ALA A 25 3.28 23.44 -26.97
C ALA A 25 3.88 24.57 -27.82
N ASN A 26 3.05 25.39 -28.46
CA ASN A 26 3.50 26.55 -29.22
C ASN A 26 4.16 27.62 -28.31
N HIS A 27 3.65 27.81 -27.09
CA HIS A 27 4.25 28.74 -26.13
C HIS A 27 5.60 28.23 -25.61
N ILE A 28 5.71 26.95 -25.26
CA ILE A 28 6.97 26.32 -24.84
C ILE A 28 7.99 26.36 -25.98
N ALA A 29 7.57 26.15 -27.24
CA ALA A 29 8.44 26.28 -28.40
C ALA A 29 8.95 27.72 -28.63
N ALA A 30 8.21 28.74 -28.20
CA ALA A 30 8.51 30.16 -28.43
C ALA A 30 9.02 30.94 -27.20
N CYS A 31 9.03 30.35 -26.00
CA CYS A 31 9.40 31.03 -24.74
C CYS A 31 10.65 30.40 -24.12
N SER A 32 11.75 31.16 -24.08
CA SER A 32 13.05 30.71 -23.56
C SER A 32 13.05 30.34 -22.08
N ASP A 33 12.20 30.96 -21.25
CA ASP A 33 12.07 30.58 -19.83
C ASP A 33 11.31 29.26 -19.67
N CYS A 34 10.25 29.02 -20.46
CA CYS A 34 9.56 27.74 -20.51
C CYS A 34 10.46 26.62 -21.08
N GLN A 35 11.31 26.91 -22.07
CA GLN A 35 12.31 25.95 -22.55
C GLN A 35 13.34 25.59 -21.47
N ARG A 36 13.83 26.59 -20.72
CA ARG A 36 14.79 26.37 -19.62
C ARG A 36 14.18 25.51 -18.51
N LEU A 37 12.94 25.80 -18.10
CA LEU A 37 12.20 25.03 -17.12
C LEU A 37 11.93 23.59 -17.61
N LYS A 38 11.51 23.42 -18.87
CA LYS A 38 11.35 22.10 -19.49
C LYS A 38 12.64 21.29 -19.45
N ASN A 39 13.76 21.88 -19.87
CA ASN A 39 15.04 21.19 -19.95
C ASN A 39 15.54 20.80 -18.56
N ALA A 40 15.44 21.69 -17.57
CA ALA A 40 15.80 21.40 -16.18
C ALA A 40 15.00 20.21 -15.61
N LEU A 41 13.70 20.12 -15.90
CA LEU A 41 12.86 19.00 -15.47
C LEU A 41 13.21 17.68 -16.18
N LEU A 42 13.64 17.74 -17.45
CA LEU A 42 14.11 16.56 -18.18
C LEU A 42 15.49 16.09 -17.70
N GLU A 43 16.42 17.02 -17.44
CA GLU A 43 17.73 16.73 -16.83
C GLU A 43 17.59 16.15 -15.43
N GLU A 44 16.63 16.65 -14.63
CA GLU A 44 16.27 16.10 -13.32
C GLU A 44 15.74 14.66 -13.49
N GLN A 45 14.78 14.40 -14.37
CA GLN A 45 14.30 13.04 -14.66
C GLN A 45 15.42 12.09 -15.14
N GLU A 46 16.35 12.57 -15.96
CA GLU A 46 17.51 11.79 -16.43
C GLU A 46 18.53 11.54 -15.32
N GLN A 47 18.71 12.47 -14.38
CA GLN A 47 19.54 12.29 -13.20
C GLN A 47 18.92 11.25 -12.26
N TRP A 48 17.63 11.37 -11.93
CA TRP A 48 16.89 10.37 -11.15
C TRP A 48 16.93 8.98 -11.80
N ALA A 49 16.82 8.90 -13.13
CA ALA A 49 16.97 7.63 -13.86
C ALA A 49 18.39 7.04 -13.71
N ARG A 50 19.45 7.86 -13.82
CA ARG A 50 20.83 7.39 -13.63
C ARG A 50 21.15 6.99 -12.19
N GLU A 51 20.57 7.67 -11.21
CA GLU A 51 20.76 7.37 -9.79
C GLU A 51 19.97 6.12 -9.35
N MET A 52 18.78 5.87 -9.93
CA MET A 52 18.00 4.66 -9.67
C MET A 52 18.45 3.43 -10.47
N TYR A 53 19.07 3.62 -11.65
CA TYR A 53 19.55 2.55 -12.53
C TYR A 53 21.07 2.65 -12.76
N ALA A 54 21.83 2.74 -11.66
CA ALA A 54 23.30 2.88 -11.69
C ALA A 54 24.06 1.61 -12.13
N GLU A 55 23.37 0.52 -12.50
CA GLU A 55 24.01 -0.67 -13.07
C GLU A 55 24.51 -0.38 -14.49
N THR A 56 25.83 -0.26 -14.63
CA THR A 56 26.48 -0.20 -15.93
C THR A 56 26.24 -1.50 -16.70
N LEU A 57 25.53 -1.41 -17.83
CA LEU A 57 25.44 -2.51 -18.80
C LEU A 57 26.85 -3.06 -19.11
N PRO A 58 27.01 -4.37 -19.33
CA PRO A 58 28.32 -4.96 -19.63
C PRO A 58 28.98 -4.24 -20.81
N GLU A 59 30.31 -4.05 -20.77
CA GLU A 59 31.04 -3.35 -21.84
C GLU A 59 30.78 -3.95 -23.24
N SER A 60 30.53 -5.26 -23.30
CA SER A 60 30.19 -6.00 -24.50
C SER A 60 28.77 -5.74 -25.05
N PHE A 61 27.88 -5.07 -24.32
CA PHE A 61 26.51 -4.77 -24.77
C PHE A 61 26.50 -3.91 -26.03
N THR A 62 27.27 -2.82 -26.04
CA THR A 62 27.38 -1.92 -27.20
C THR A 62 27.94 -2.65 -28.41
N ASP A 63 28.98 -3.49 -28.22
CA ASP A 63 29.56 -4.27 -29.31
C ASP A 63 28.60 -5.35 -29.83
N GLN A 64 27.81 -5.99 -28.97
CA GLN A 64 26.78 -6.97 -29.37
C GLN A 64 25.66 -6.30 -30.18
N VAL A 65 25.15 -5.14 -29.73
CA VAL A 65 24.12 -4.37 -30.45
C VAL A 65 24.67 -3.85 -31.79
N MET A 66 25.88 -3.28 -31.80
CA MET A 66 26.51 -2.75 -33.01
C MET A 66 27.03 -3.83 -33.97
N SER A 67 27.13 -5.10 -33.52
CA SER A 67 27.36 -6.26 -34.39
C SER A 67 26.05 -6.78 -34.97
N ALA A 68 24.97 -6.85 -34.18
CA ALA A 68 23.65 -7.23 -34.67
C ALA A 68 23.13 -6.27 -35.77
N LEU A 69 23.31 -4.96 -35.56
CA LEU A 69 22.95 -3.93 -36.54
C LEU A 69 23.82 -3.91 -37.81
N ARG A 70 24.94 -4.66 -37.86
CA ARG A 70 25.75 -4.81 -39.08
C ARG A 70 25.33 -6.00 -39.95
N GLU A 71 24.53 -6.92 -39.41
CA GLU A 71 24.04 -8.09 -40.14
C GLU A 71 22.64 -7.88 -40.74
N GLU A 72 21.95 -6.79 -40.39
CA GLU A 72 20.78 -6.32 -41.13
C GLU A 72 21.19 -5.41 -42.31
N GLU A 73 20.89 -5.85 -43.54
CA GLU A 73 20.80 -4.92 -44.67
C GLU A 73 19.60 -3.99 -44.44
N ILE A 74 19.88 -2.73 -44.09
CA ILE A 74 18.85 -1.68 -44.00
C ILE A 74 18.27 -1.47 -45.40
N GLU A 75 17.12 -2.08 -45.71
CA GLU A 75 16.42 -1.83 -46.95
C GLU A 75 16.04 -0.34 -47.04
N PRO A 76 16.48 0.38 -48.09
CA PRO A 76 16.01 1.75 -48.31
C PRO A 76 14.52 1.70 -48.65
N ALA A 77 13.72 2.46 -47.89
CA ALA A 77 12.27 2.54 -48.05
C ALA A 77 11.88 2.85 -49.50
N THR A 78 11.45 1.81 -50.24
CA THR A 78 11.16 1.91 -51.66
C THR A 78 9.66 2.12 -51.85
N SER A 79 9.31 3.29 -52.37
CA SER A 79 7.96 3.60 -52.83
C SER A 79 7.72 2.99 -54.22
N GLU A 80 6.57 2.34 -54.40
CA GLU A 80 6.13 1.77 -55.67
C GLU A 80 4.66 2.15 -55.98
N PRO A 81 4.19 2.07 -57.24
CA PRO A 81 4.93 1.84 -58.50
C PRO A 81 4.56 2.82 -59.64
N ILE A 82 5.45 2.98 -60.63
CA ILE A 82 5.06 3.27 -62.02
C ILE A 82 5.78 2.30 -62.97
N THR A 83 5.03 1.80 -63.93
CA THR A 83 5.37 0.79 -64.94
C THR A 83 6.49 1.20 -65.91
N GLU A 84 7.32 0.25 -66.38
CA GLU A 84 7.26 -0.30 -67.76
C GLU A 84 8.17 -1.55 -67.95
N ARG A 85 8.05 -2.26 -69.08
CA ARG A 85 8.60 -3.59 -69.40
C ARG A 85 10.03 -3.58 -69.96
N THR A 86 10.79 -4.66 -69.73
CA THR A 86 11.32 -5.64 -70.73
C THR A 86 12.65 -6.30 -70.27
N GLY A 87 13.01 -7.51 -70.76
CA GLY A 87 14.44 -7.92 -70.83
C GLY A 87 14.95 -9.28 -70.30
N ARG A 88 14.37 -10.42 -70.72
CA ARG A 88 15.01 -11.76 -70.95
C ARG A 88 16.37 -12.18 -70.27
N VAL A 89 16.29 -13.29 -69.50
CA VAL A 89 16.98 -14.61 -69.69
C VAL A 89 18.48 -14.86 -69.31
N ALA A 90 18.66 -15.99 -68.57
CA ALA A 90 19.79 -16.97 -68.53
C ALA A 90 20.97 -16.92 -67.50
N VAL A 91 20.79 -17.68 -66.41
CA VAL A 91 21.55 -18.91 -66.02
C VAL A 91 23.10 -18.94 -66.17
N LYS A 92 23.82 -19.18 -65.05
CA LYS A 92 24.79 -20.31 -64.95
C LYS A 92 25.20 -20.72 -63.52
N ARG A 93 25.50 -22.02 -63.37
CA ARG A 93 25.98 -22.73 -62.17
C ARG A 93 27.49 -22.59 -61.94
N SER A 94 27.93 -22.66 -60.67
CA SER A 94 29.19 -23.31 -60.24
C SER A 94 29.12 -23.60 -58.72
N ARG A 95 28.88 -24.85 -58.29
CA ARG A 95 29.85 -25.86 -57.79
C ARG A 95 30.44 -25.61 -56.38
N LYS A 96 29.86 -26.33 -55.40
CA LYS A 96 30.45 -26.97 -54.21
C LYS A 96 31.85 -26.54 -53.73
N ILE A 97 31.92 -26.11 -52.46
CA ILE A 97 32.98 -26.52 -51.53
C ILE A 97 32.34 -27.11 -50.26
N TRP A 98 33.04 -28.08 -49.68
CA TRP A 98 32.77 -28.96 -48.53
C TRP A 98 34.15 -28.98 -47.83
N TRP A 99 34.36 -28.71 -46.53
CA TRP A 99 33.57 -28.82 -45.30
C TRP A 99 33.54 -27.46 -44.53
N VAL A 100 32.99 -27.27 -43.32
CA VAL A 100 33.26 -27.91 -42.00
C VAL A 100 32.01 -27.92 -41.11
N THR A 101 31.77 -29.06 -40.45
CA THR A 101 30.79 -29.24 -39.37
C THR A 101 31.31 -28.72 -38.03
N VAL A 102 30.80 -27.59 -37.55
CA VAL A 102 30.70 -27.22 -36.11
C VAL A 102 29.44 -26.35 -35.93
N GLY A 103 28.65 -26.56 -34.87
CA GLY A 103 27.75 -25.50 -34.36
C GLY A 103 26.23 -25.58 -34.62
N VAL A 104 25.60 -26.75 -34.62
CA VAL A 104 24.10 -26.84 -34.65
C VAL A 104 23.46 -26.63 -33.25
N ALA A 105 24.26 -26.41 -32.20
CA ALA A 105 23.75 -26.19 -30.84
C ALA A 105 23.35 -24.73 -30.51
N SER A 106 23.67 -23.75 -31.36
CA SER A 106 23.59 -22.31 -30.99
C SER A 106 22.43 -21.54 -31.63
N ILE A 107 21.80 -22.06 -32.70
CA ILE A 107 20.74 -21.34 -33.43
C ILE A 107 19.38 -21.41 -32.70
N LEU A 108 19.16 -22.40 -31.83
CA LEU A 108 17.97 -22.47 -30.98
C LEU A 108 18.04 -21.54 -29.74
N VAL A 109 19.22 -21.03 -29.38
CA VAL A 109 19.39 -20.11 -28.25
C VAL A 109 19.19 -18.65 -28.69
N LEU A 110 19.62 -18.29 -29.91
CA LEU A 110 19.52 -16.91 -30.41
C LEU A 110 18.10 -16.49 -30.83
N LEU A 111 17.22 -17.43 -31.21
CA LEU A 111 15.79 -17.15 -31.35
C LEU A 111 15.08 -16.93 -30.00
N GLY A 112 15.70 -17.33 -28.89
CA GLY A 112 15.18 -17.08 -27.54
C GLY A 112 15.29 -15.61 -27.14
N VAL A 113 16.46 -15.00 -27.28
CA VAL A 113 16.76 -13.70 -26.65
C VAL A 113 16.12 -12.50 -27.38
N ALA A 114 16.08 -12.51 -28.72
CA ALA A 114 15.49 -11.40 -29.49
C ALA A 114 13.95 -11.29 -29.33
N SER A 115 13.29 -12.41 -28.97
CA SER A 115 11.84 -12.48 -28.80
C SER A 115 11.35 -11.81 -27.50
N PHE A 116 12.22 -11.63 -26.49
CA PHE A 116 11.85 -11.03 -25.20
C PHE A 116 11.81 -9.49 -25.19
N TYR A 117 12.40 -8.82 -26.19
CA TYR A 117 12.51 -7.35 -26.23
C TYR A 117 11.58 -6.65 -27.24
N SER A 118 10.75 -7.41 -27.96
CA SER A 118 9.95 -6.92 -29.10
C SER A 118 8.44 -6.86 -28.85
N ILE A 119 7.97 -7.09 -27.62
CA ILE A 119 6.53 -7.14 -27.30
C ILE A 119 6.09 -5.81 -26.65
N PRO A 120 5.19 -5.03 -27.30
CA PRO A 120 4.85 -3.70 -26.80
C PRO A 120 4.11 -3.72 -25.47
N THR A 121 3.17 -4.65 -25.24
CA THR A 121 2.12 -4.46 -24.22
C THR A 121 2.60 -4.60 -22.77
N VAL A 122 3.42 -5.58 -22.37
CA VAL A 122 4.04 -5.56 -21.02
C VAL A 122 5.10 -4.47 -20.91
N ALA A 123 5.86 -4.19 -21.97
CA ALA A 123 6.79 -3.06 -21.97
C ALA A 123 6.08 -1.69 -21.86
N GLU A 124 4.83 -1.59 -22.31
CA GLU A 124 3.96 -0.41 -22.26
C GLU A 124 3.15 -0.35 -20.96
N ILE A 125 2.75 -1.49 -20.37
CA ILE A 125 2.30 -1.60 -18.97
C ILE A 125 3.41 -1.08 -18.06
N ILE A 126 4.62 -1.61 -18.23
CA ILE A 126 5.83 -1.17 -17.56
C ILE A 126 6.01 0.33 -17.80
N ARG A 127 6.22 0.83 -19.02
CA ARG A 127 6.38 2.29 -19.28
C ARG A 127 5.24 3.16 -18.71
N SER A 128 4.00 2.70 -18.74
CA SER A 128 2.83 3.40 -18.19
C SER A 128 2.83 3.42 -16.64
N LEU A 129 3.36 2.37 -16.00
CA LEU A 129 3.56 2.31 -14.55
C LEU A 129 4.86 3.02 -14.09
N PHE A 130 5.91 3.08 -14.93
CA PHE A 130 7.13 3.89 -14.71
C PHE A 130 6.91 5.39 -14.88
N SER A 131 5.88 5.81 -15.60
CA SER A 131 5.52 7.24 -15.75
C SER A 131 4.79 7.83 -14.52
N ARG A 132 4.75 7.10 -13.39
CA ARG A 132 4.11 7.53 -12.13
C ARG A 132 4.99 7.22 -10.93
N ASN A 133 4.74 7.92 -9.82
CA ASN A 133 5.36 7.67 -8.49
C ASN A 133 4.96 6.31 -7.85
N ASN A 134 4.58 5.31 -8.65
CA ASN A 134 3.96 4.05 -8.23
C ASN A 134 4.39 2.88 -9.10
N VAL A 135 5.69 2.74 -9.32
CA VAL A 135 6.32 1.56 -9.92
C VAL A 135 5.82 0.27 -9.25
N ASP A 136 5.47 -0.71 -10.07
CA ASP A 136 5.23 -2.09 -9.62
C ASP A 136 6.51 -2.92 -9.81
N ILE A 137 7.34 -2.94 -8.76
CA ILE A 137 8.63 -3.66 -8.75
C ILE A 137 8.42 -5.17 -8.99
N GLY A 138 7.27 -5.70 -8.58
CA GLY A 138 6.92 -7.10 -8.79
C GLY A 138 6.76 -7.47 -10.26
N LEU A 139 6.27 -6.54 -11.10
CA LEU A 139 6.19 -6.75 -12.55
C LEU A 139 7.55 -6.74 -13.25
N LEU A 140 8.48 -5.87 -12.84
CA LEU A 140 9.86 -5.87 -13.35
C LEU A 140 10.54 -7.22 -13.10
N ARG A 141 10.54 -7.65 -11.84
CA ARG A 141 11.13 -8.93 -11.44
C ARG A 141 10.49 -10.07 -12.19
N ALA A 142 9.17 -10.06 -12.36
CA ALA A 142 8.48 -11.11 -13.11
C ALA A 142 8.87 -11.12 -14.61
N GLN A 143 9.24 -9.99 -15.22
CA GLN A 143 9.85 -9.96 -16.55
C GLN A 143 11.30 -10.49 -16.51
N GLU A 144 12.13 -10.04 -15.57
CA GLU A 144 13.53 -10.48 -15.40
C GLU A 144 13.64 -12.00 -15.21
N PHE A 145 12.74 -12.59 -14.41
CA PHE A 145 12.65 -14.03 -14.17
C PHE A 145 11.87 -14.79 -15.27
N GLY A 146 11.42 -14.13 -16.34
CA GLY A 146 10.74 -14.77 -17.47
C GLY A 146 9.37 -15.38 -17.14
N LEU A 147 8.67 -14.86 -16.12
CA LEU A 147 7.36 -15.37 -15.67
C LEU A 147 6.17 -14.87 -16.51
N VAL A 148 6.39 -13.83 -17.33
CA VAL A 148 5.37 -13.27 -18.23
C VAL A 148 4.95 -14.33 -19.24
N GLN A 149 3.67 -14.66 -19.25
CA GLN A 149 3.09 -15.65 -20.14
C GLN A 149 2.20 -15.00 -21.18
N HIS A 150 2.25 -15.56 -22.39
CA HIS A 150 1.55 -15.04 -23.55
C HIS A 150 0.41 -15.97 -23.98
N PRO A 151 -0.79 -15.86 -23.37
CA PRO A 151 -1.92 -16.73 -23.71
C PRO A 151 -2.50 -16.44 -25.10
N ASN A 152 -2.17 -15.28 -25.71
CA ASN A 152 -2.53 -14.91 -27.09
C ASN A 152 -4.05 -15.05 -27.39
N ILE A 153 -4.90 -14.74 -26.40
CA ILE A 153 -6.36 -14.85 -26.56
C ILE A 153 -6.84 -13.73 -27.47
N LYS A 154 -7.64 -14.10 -28.47
CA LYS A 154 -8.32 -13.14 -29.36
C LYS A 154 -9.70 -13.65 -29.73
N ILE A 155 -10.74 -13.07 -29.15
CA ILE A 155 -12.14 -13.48 -29.34
C ILE A 155 -12.91 -12.33 -29.95
N LYS A 156 -13.65 -12.60 -31.03
CA LYS A 156 -14.44 -11.60 -31.74
C LYS A 156 -15.91 -12.03 -31.83
N ASP A 157 -16.81 -11.22 -31.28
CA ASP A 157 -18.26 -11.31 -31.47
C ASP A 157 -18.87 -9.89 -31.56
N LYS A 158 -19.99 -9.77 -32.28
CA LYS A 158 -20.73 -8.51 -32.51
C LYS A 158 -19.89 -7.34 -33.04
N GLY A 159 -18.76 -7.64 -33.70
CA GLY A 159 -17.78 -6.66 -34.17
C GLY A 159 -16.69 -6.32 -33.16
N TYR A 160 -16.93 -6.55 -31.86
CA TYR A 160 -15.98 -6.29 -30.78
C TYR A 160 -14.97 -7.40 -30.62
N THR A 161 -13.71 -7.05 -30.40
CA THR A 161 -12.60 -8.00 -30.21
C THR A 161 -12.02 -7.84 -28.81
N LEU A 162 -12.14 -8.90 -27.99
CA LEU A 162 -11.43 -9.03 -26.72
C LEU A 162 -10.07 -9.66 -26.98
N LYS A 163 -9.01 -9.10 -26.40
CA LYS A 163 -7.63 -9.58 -26.55
C LYS A 163 -6.96 -9.70 -25.18
N ILE A 164 -6.20 -10.77 -24.97
CA ILE A 164 -5.32 -10.94 -23.79
C ILE A 164 -3.98 -11.45 -24.32
N ASP A 165 -3.00 -10.56 -24.38
CA ASP A 165 -1.65 -10.88 -24.87
C ASP A 165 -0.75 -11.39 -23.76
N GLU A 166 -0.95 -10.89 -22.53
CA GLU A 166 -0.06 -11.13 -21.39
C GLU A 166 -0.84 -11.39 -20.11
N ALA A 167 -0.34 -12.36 -19.35
CA ALA A 167 -0.70 -12.60 -17.97
C ALA A 167 0.55 -12.98 -17.17
N VAL A 168 0.56 -12.68 -15.88
CA VAL A 168 1.65 -13.05 -14.98
C VAL A 168 1.09 -13.38 -13.61
N ALA A 169 1.60 -14.45 -13.00
CA ALA A 169 1.11 -14.95 -11.73
C ALA A 169 2.26 -15.37 -10.82
N ASP A 170 2.05 -15.20 -9.53
CA ASP A 170 2.83 -15.84 -8.48
C ASP A 170 1.88 -16.27 -7.35
N PRO A 171 2.37 -16.88 -6.25
CA PRO A 171 1.52 -17.30 -5.15
C PRO A 171 0.69 -16.18 -4.48
N THR A 172 1.05 -14.90 -4.64
CA THR A 172 0.34 -13.75 -4.04
C THR A 172 -0.73 -13.14 -4.93
N ARG A 173 -0.53 -13.13 -6.25
CA ARG A 173 -1.45 -12.47 -7.17
C ARG A 173 -1.37 -12.98 -8.61
N VAL A 174 -2.46 -12.75 -9.33
CA VAL A 174 -2.52 -12.76 -10.79
C VAL A 174 -2.68 -11.34 -11.30
N ILE A 175 -2.00 -11.04 -12.39
CA ILE A 175 -2.19 -9.85 -13.21
C ILE A 175 -2.52 -10.31 -14.64
N VAL A 176 -3.54 -9.68 -15.25
CA VAL A 176 -3.93 -9.92 -16.65
C VAL A 176 -4.07 -8.59 -17.39
N ALA A 177 -3.43 -8.49 -18.55
CA ALA A 177 -3.58 -7.36 -19.47
C ALA A 177 -4.71 -7.67 -20.48
N LEU A 178 -5.88 -7.08 -20.26
CA LEU A 178 -7.04 -7.27 -21.14
C LEU A 178 -7.27 -6.03 -22.00
N GLN A 179 -7.51 -6.21 -23.29
CA GLN A 179 -7.89 -5.14 -24.22
C GLN A 179 -9.26 -5.44 -24.84
N LEU A 180 -10.05 -4.38 -25.07
CA LEU A 180 -11.34 -4.46 -25.75
C LEU A 180 -11.36 -3.46 -26.90
N TYR A 181 -11.50 -3.98 -28.12
CA TYR A 181 -11.57 -3.20 -29.35
C TYR A 181 -12.99 -3.17 -29.90
N GLY A 182 -13.41 -1.99 -30.34
CA GLY A 182 -14.65 -1.74 -31.06
C GLY A 182 -14.67 -2.26 -32.50
N PRO A 183 -15.83 -2.20 -33.19
CA PRO A 183 -15.96 -2.57 -34.60
C PRO A 183 -15.11 -1.71 -35.55
N ASP A 184 -14.76 -0.48 -35.15
CA ASP A 184 -13.89 0.43 -35.89
C ASP A 184 -12.39 0.23 -35.62
N GLY A 185 -12.05 -0.72 -34.73
CA GLY A 185 -10.68 -1.04 -34.34
C GLY A 185 -10.08 -0.15 -33.24
N LYS A 186 -10.84 0.78 -32.65
CA LYS A 186 -10.37 1.58 -31.51
C LYS A 186 -10.61 0.86 -30.17
N HIS A 187 -9.92 1.29 -29.13
CA HIS A 187 -10.17 0.81 -27.77
C HIS A 187 -11.51 1.33 -27.24
N GLU A 188 -12.33 0.45 -26.66
CA GLU A 188 -13.62 0.77 -26.03
C GLU A 188 -13.64 0.25 -24.57
N ARG A 189 -12.71 0.76 -23.75
CA ARG A 189 -12.46 0.32 -22.36
C ARG A 189 -13.66 0.54 -21.42
N ASP A 190 -14.55 1.50 -21.68
CA ASP A 190 -15.65 1.78 -20.74
C ASP A 190 -16.85 0.82 -20.88
N ARG A 191 -16.74 -0.18 -21.77
CA ARG A 191 -17.78 -1.19 -22.04
C ARG A 191 -17.71 -2.46 -21.22
N LEU A 192 -16.54 -2.92 -20.74
CA LEU A 192 -16.50 -4.11 -19.87
C LEU A 192 -16.57 -3.65 -18.42
N ARG A 193 -17.73 -3.82 -17.79
CA ARG A 193 -17.88 -3.64 -16.34
C ARG A 193 -17.87 -5.03 -15.70
N LEU A 194 -16.91 -5.26 -14.82
CA LEU A 194 -16.83 -6.51 -14.07
C LEU A 194 -17.75 -6.43 -12.85
N SER A 195 -18.65 -7.40 -12.69
CA SER A 195 -19.63 -7.43 -11.59
C SER A 195 -20.10 -8.85 -11.30
N GLU A 196 -20.63 -9.09 -10.09
CA GLU A 196 -21.05 -10.44 -9.67
C GLU A 196 -22.27 -10.96 -10.44
N GLU A 197 -23.18 -10.07 -10.84
CA GLU A 197 -24.39 -10.38 -11.60
C GLU A 197 -24.19 -10.33 -13.13
N GLY A 198 -22.98 -10.00 -13.59
CA GLY A 198 -22.68 -9.67 -14.99
C GLY A 198 -21.47 -10.40 -15.53
N SER A 199 -20.59 -9.63 -16.19
CA SER A 199 -19.34 -10.15 -16.73
C SER A 199 -18.33 -10.36 -15.60
N ARG A 200 -17.76 -11.55 -15.49
CA ARG A 200 -16.82 -11.91 -14.42
C ARG A 200 -15.58 -12.59 -14.97
N ILE A 201 -14.43 -12.36 -14.33
CA ILE A 201 -13.18 -13.05 -14.63
C ILE A 201 -12.65 -13.60 -13.30
N VAL A 202 -12.37 -14.90 -13.25
CA VAL A 202 -12.03 -15.62 -12.02
C VAL A 202 -10.74 -16.43 -12.19
N VAL A 203 -10.05 -16.63 -11.07
CA VAL A 203 -8.91 -17.55 -10.96
C VAL A 203 -9.40 -18.84 -10.33
N LYS A 204 -9.04 -19.98 -10.93
CA LYS A 204 -9.33 -21.32 -10.43
C LYS A 204 -8.04 -22.09 -10.12
N ASP A 205 -8.10 -22.96 -9.11
CA ASP A 205 -7.07 -23.98 -8.87
C ASP A 205 -7.18 -25.16 -9.86
N GLU A 206 -6.26 -26.11 -9.76
CA GLU A 206 -6.27 -27.36 -10.56
C GLU A 206 -7.52 -28.21 -10.37
N GLN A 207 -8.23 -28.05 -9.25
CA GLN A 207 -9.48 -28.75 -8.94
C GLN A 207 -10.72 -28.00 -9.49
N GLY A 208 -10.53 -26.84 -10.11
CA GLY A 208 -11.58 -26.00 -10.69
C GLY A 208 -12.34 -25.15 -9.67
N LYS A 209 -11.92 -25.13 -8.40
CA LYS A 209 -12.49 -24.26 -7.37
C LYS A 209 -11.98 -22.83 -7.59
N VAL A 210 -12.89 -21.86 -7.45
CA VAL A 210 -12.54 -20.44 -7.56
C VAL A 210 -11.75 -20.02 -6.32
N ILE A 211 -10.56 -19.47 -6.55
CA ILE A 211 -9.60 -19.01 -5.52
C ILE A 211 -9.34 -17.50 -5.59
N GLY A 212 -9.79 -16.82 -6.65
CA GLY A 212 -9.71 -15.37 -6.79
C GLY A 212 -10.68 -14.80 -7.81
N LYS A 213 -10.96 -13.50 -7.71
CA LYS A 213 -11.72 -12.71 -8.69
C LYS A 213 -10.81 -11.61 -9.21
N LEU A 214 -10.73 -11.48 -10.54
CA LEU A 214 -9.96 -10.42 -11.20
C LEU A 214 -10.82 -9.15 -11.27
N TYR A 215 -10.26 -8.02 -10.82
CA TYR A 215 -10.90 -6.71 -10.86
C TYR A 215 -9.96 -5.68 -11.50
N ASP A 216 -10.51 -4.67 -12.18
CA ASP A 216 -9.71 -3.64 -12.82
C ASP A 216 -9.27 -2.57 -11.80
N MET A 217 -7.96 -2.35 -11.72
CA MET A 217 -7.35 -1.31 -10.89
C MET A 217 -7.52 0.10 -11.47
N GLY A 218 -8.05 0.25 -12.69
CA GLY A 218 -8.33 1.57 -13.29
C GLY A 218 -7.08 2.38 -13.63
N ALA A 219 -5.92 1.71 -13.74
CA ALA A 219 -4.63 2.38 -13.84
C ALA A 219 -4.38 3.03 -15.21
N THR A 220 -4.98 2.51 -16.30
CA THR A 220 -4.67 2.88 -17.69
C THR A 220 -5.92 3.10 -18.54
N ASN A 221 -5.75 3.76 -19.69
CA ASN A 221 -6.84 4.06 -20.63
C ASN A 221 -6.99 2.99 -21.71
N ASP A 222 -5.88 2.38 -22.12
CA ASP A 222 -5.78 1.55 -23.32
C ASP A 222 -6.00 0.05 -23.04
N PHE A 223 -6.05 -0.36 -21.77
CA PHE A 223 -6.32 -1.73 -21.34
C PHE A 223 -6.95 -1.74 -19.94
N TYR A 224 -7.47 -2.89 -19.52
CA TYR A 224 -7.89 -3.12 -18.13
C TYR A 224 -6.71 -3.74 -17.39
N TYR A 225 -6.26 -3.13 -16.30
CA TYR A 225 -5.19 -3.65 -15.46
C TYR A 225 -5.82 -4.55 -14.41
N LEU A 226 -6.10 -5.80 -14.80
CA LEU A 226 -6.84 -6.73 -13.97
C LEU A 226 -5.90 -7.38 -12.95
N VAL A 227 -6.25 -7.28 -11.67
CA VAL A 227 -5.50 -7.88 -10.57
C VAL A 227 -6.42 -8.75 -9.72
N ALA A 228 -5.90 -9.88 -9.25
CA ALA A 228 -6.51 -10.70 -8.20
C ALA A 228 -5.44 -11.00 -7.16
N PHE A 229 -5.63 -10.53 -5.93
CA PHE A 229 -4.78 -10.89 -4.79
C PHE A 229 -5.34 -12.13 -4.10
N PHE A 230 -4.45 -13.00 -3.63
CA PHE A 230 -4.81 -14.19 -2.88
C PHE A 230 -4.65 -13.95 -1.37
N PRO A 231 -5.68 -14.25 -0.55
CA PRO A 231 -5.61 -14.07 0.90
C PRO A 231 -4.65 -15.06 1.57
N GLU A 232 -4.33 -16.16 0.89
CA GLU A 232 -3.32 -17.16 1.27
C GLU A 232 -2.45 -17.50 0.04
N PRO A 233 -1.14 -17.78 0.19
CA PRO A 233 -0.27 -18.12 -0.94
C PRO A 233 -0.68 -19.43 -1.62
N ILE A 234 -0.95 -19.39 -2.92
CA ILE A 234 -1.28 -20.59 -3.70
C ILE A 234 -0.12 -21.57 -3.70
N GLN A 235 -0.37 -22.84 -3.37
CA GLN A 235 0.64 -23.91 -3.31
C GLN A 235 0.76 -24.75 -4.60
N SER A 236 -0.16 -24.58 -5.54
CA SER A 236 -0.15 -25.28 -6.83
C SER A 236 0.80 -24.59 -7.84
N ASN A 237 1.36 -25.40 -8.74
CA ASN A 237 2.15 -24.93 -9.88
C ASN A 237 1.29 -24.47 -11.06
N ARG A 238 -0.04 -24.58 -11.02
CA ARG A 238 -0.91 -24.21 -12.14
C ARG A 238 -2.25 -23.66 -11.70
N ILE A 239 -2.66 -22.58 -12.32
CA ILE A 239 -4.00 -22.01 -12.16
C ILE A 239 -4.66 -21.87 -13.53
N THR A 240 -5.97 -21.63 -13.52
CA THR A 240 -6.73 -21.34 -14.73
C THR A 240 -7.44 -20.01 -14.59
N ILE A 241 -7.31 -19.14 -15.58
CA ILE A 241 -8.09 -17.90 -15.69
C ILE A 241 -9.30 -18.19 -16.55
N GLU A 242 -10.50 -17.97 -16.01
CA GLU A 242 -11.77 -18.12 -16.73
C GLU A 242 -12.50 -16.76 -16.80
N GLY A 243 -12.74 -16.28 -18.01
CA GLY A 243 -13.61 -15.14 -18.30
C GLY A 243 -14.99 -15.60 -18.76
N GLN A 244 -16.04 -15.15 -18.07
CA GLN A 244 -17.43 -15.33 -18.47
C GLN A 244 -18.02 -13.95 -18.78
N ILE A 245 -18.10 -13.62 -20.07
CA ILE A 245 -18.42 -12.29 -20.59
C ILE A 245 -19.52 -12.46 -21.65
N GLY A 246 -20.77 -12.45 -21.18
CA GLY A 246 -21.97 -12.54 -22.04
C GLY A 246 -22.52 -11.19 -22.49
N LYS A 247 -21.97 -10.09 -21.98
CA LYS A 247 -22.47 -8.73 -22.17
C LYS A 247 -21.34 -7.72 -22.11
N LEU A 248 -21.35 -6.79 -23.06
CA LEU A 248 -20.67 -5.50 -22.96
C LEU A 248 -21.72 -4.46 -22.56
N ASP A 249 -21.40 -3.63 -21.58
CA ASP A 249 -22.30 -2.64 -21.03
C ASP A 249 -22.48 -1.42 -21.93
N GLY A 250 -23.59 -0.74 -21.64
CA GLY A 250 -23.91 0.56 -22.19
C GLY A 250 -23.70 1.66 -21.16
N ASP A 251 -23.84 2.90 -21.60
CA ASP A 251 -23.94 4.05 -20.70
C ASP A 251 -25.43 4.18 -20.34
N PRO A 252 -25.81 4.14 -19.06
CA PRO A 252 -27.19 4.39 -18.64
C PRO A 252 -27.74 5.75 -19.11
N TRP A 253 -26.86 6.70 -19.42
CA TRP A 253 -27.19 8.09 -19.71
C TRP A 253 -27.09 8.44 -21.20
N ASP A 254 -26.27 7.72 -21.99
CA ASP A 254 -26.22 7.88 -23.45
C ASP A 254 -27.02 6.80 -24.19
N LYS A 255 -28.13 7.21 -24.81
CA LYS A 255 -28.97 6.35 -25.65
C LYS A 255 -28.26 5.85 -26.92
N GLY A 256 -27.17 6.50 -27.33
CA GLY A 256 -26.28 6.06 -28.41
C GLY A 256 -25.35 4.92 -28.02
N PHE A 257 -25.23 4.61 -26.72
CA PHE A 257 -24.30 3.61 -26.18
C PHE A 257 -25.07 2.44 -25.51
N PRO A 258 -25.88 1.66 -26.25
CA PRO A 258 -26.63 0.55 -25.68
C PRO A 258 -25.71 -0.61 -25.24
N ALA A 259 -26.21 -1.42 -24.31
CA ALA A 259 -25.56 -2.67 -23.93
C ALA A 259 -25.69 -3.73 -25.04
N ILE A 260 -24.64 -4.53 -25.23
CA ILE A 260 -24.49 -5.47 -26.33
C ILE A 260 -24.36 -6.88 -25.76
N LYS A 261 -25.29 -7.77 -26.12
CA LYS A 261 -25.21 -9.20 -25.77
C LYS A 261 -24.38 -9.97 -26.79
N GLY A 262 -23.48 -10.82 -26.32
CA GLY A 262 -22.59 -11.61 -27.16
C GLY A 262 -21.89 -12.71 -26.36
N ASN A 263 -20.81 -13.25 -26.89
CA ASN A 263 -19.98 -14.23 -26.20
C ASN A 263 -18.49 -13.91 -26.38
N TRP A 264 -17.86 -13.43 -25.31
CA TRP A 264 -16.42 -13.21 -25.23
C TRP A 264 -15.79 -14.06 -24.12
N ASN A 265 -16.36 -15.25 -23.87
CA ASN A 265 -15.85 -16.19 -22.86
C ASN A 265 -14.48 -16.74 -23.26
N PHE A 266 -13.57 -16.83 -22.28
CA PHE A 266 -12.22 -17.39 -22.46
C PHE A 266 -11.81 -18.26 -21.28
N GLU A 267 -10.90 -19.19 -21.53
CA GLU A 267 -10.23 -19.97 -20.51
C GLU A 267 -8.77 -20.19 -20.93
N PHE A 268 -7.81 -19.97 -20.04
CA PHE A 268 -6.41 -20.33 -20.26
C PHE A 268 -5.69 -20.70 -18.95
N PRO A 269 -4.76 -21.68 -18.98
CA PRO A 269 -3.92 -21.98 -17.83
C PRO A 269 -2.78 -20.95 -17.70
N ILE A 270 -2.27 -20.78 -16.48
CA ILE A 270 -1.00 -20.12 -16.19
C ILE A 270 -0.13 -21.12 -15.42
N ASP A 271 1.09 -21.33 -15.89
CA ASP A 271 2.14 -22.10 -15.20
C ASP A 271 2.85 -21.20 -14.17
N MET A 272 2.89 -21.62 -12.93
CA MET A 272 3.54 -20.92 -11.82
C MET A 272 4.80 -21.66 -11.33
N THR A 273 5.26 -22.71 -12.02
CA THR A 273 6.39 -23.55 -11.60
C THR A 273 7.66 -22.75 -11.31
N GLU A 274 8.01 -21.79 -12.17
CA GLU A 274 9.19 -20.92 -11.92
C GLU A 274 8.94 -19.92 -10.79
N ALA A 275 7.73 -19.35 -10.68
CA ALA A 275 7.37 -18.45 -9.58
C ALA A 275 7.43 -19.16 -8.21
N GLN A 276 7.00 -20.42 -8.15
CA GLN A 276 7.08 -21.27 -6.97
C GLN A 276 8.53 -21.59 -6.59
N LYS A 277 9.41 -21.88 -7.57
CA LYS A 277 10.86 -22.10 -7.30
C LYS A 277 11.55 -20.88 -6.69
N GLN A 278 11.14 -19.67 -7.06
CA GLN A 278 11.66 -18.43 -6.47
C GLN A 278 11.03 -18.07 -5.13
N THR A 279 10.00 -18.81 -4.69
CA THR A 279 9.31 -18.53 -3.42
C THR A 279 10.12 -19.03 -2.23
N LYS A 280 10.52 -18.11 -1.36
CA LYS A 280 11.28 -18.40 -0.13
C LYS A 280 10.41 -18.14 1.09
N ILE A 281 10.30 -19.12 1.99
CA ILE A 281 9.63 -18.95 3.28
C ILE A 281 10.71 -18.82 4.37
N THR A 282 10.55 -17.82 5.23
CA THR A 282 11.38 -17.61 6.42
C THR A 282 10.48 -17.59 7.64
N GLU A 283 10.52 -18.63 8.46
CA GLU A 283 9.82 -18.64 9.75
C GLU A 283 10.39 -17.53 10.65
N LEU A 284 9.49 -16.81 11.31
CA LEU A 284 9.81 -15.70 12.21
C LEU A 284 9.59 -16.14 13.65
N GLN A 285 10.31 -15.52 14.58
CA GLN A 285 10.13 -15.75 16.01
C GLN A 285 9.95 -14.41 16.71
N GLY A 286 8.95 -14.33 17.58
CA GLY A 286 8.63 -13.15 18.36
C GLY A 286 7.18 -13.16 18.78
N GLU A 287 6.95 -12.97 20.08
CA GLU A 287 5.64 -12.77 20.68
C GLU A 287 5.72 -11.56 21.61
N TYR A 288 4.68 -10.72 21.59
CA TYR A 288 4.55 -9.56 22.45
C TYR A 288 3.10 -9.42 22.92
N THR A 289 2.90 -9.26 24.22
CA THR A 289 1.60 -8.93 24.80
C THR A 289 1.61 -7.48 25.26
N SER A 290 0.71 -6.68 24.68
CA SER A 290 0.53 -5.28 25.03
C SER A 290 -0.13 -5.12 26.42
N PRO A 291 0.06 -3.99 27.11
CA PRO A 291 -0.65 -3.71 28.36
C PRO A 291 -2.17 -3.62 28.22
N GLY A 292 -2.70 -3.40 27.00
CA GLY A 292 -4.14 -3.39 26.72
C GLY A 292 -4.77 -4.77 26.50
N GLY A 293 -3.96 -5.84 26.52
CA GLY A 293 -4.41 -7.23 26.43
C GLY A 293 -4.34 -7.86 25.03
N MET A 294 -3.69 -7.22 24.05
CA MET A 294 -3.46 -7.81 22.73
C MET A 294 -2.11 -8.55 22.71
N THR A 295 -2.13 -9.84 22.42
CA THR A 295 -0.92 -10.58 22.07
C THR A 295 -0.74 -10.62 20.56
N VAL A 296 0.46 -10.33 20.06
CA VAL A 296 0.84 -10.41 18.65
C VAL A 296 2.00 -11.41 18.51
N ARG A 297 1.90 -12.32 17.54
CA ARG A 297 2.90 -13.37 17.26
C ARG A 297 3.34 -13.29 15.80
N LEU A 298 4.64 -13.18 15.56
CA LEU A 298 5.19 -13.36 14.21
C LEU A 298 5.09 -14.84 13.83
N LYS A 299 4.68 -15.14 12.59
CA LYS A 299 4.69 -16.52 12.06
C LYS A 299 5.81 -16.70 11.06
N ARG A 300 5.72 -16.01 9.93
CA ARG A 300 6.65 -16.14 8.81
C ARG A 300 6.63 -14.94 7.89
N LEU A 301 7.71 -14.81 7.14
CA LEU A 301 7.83 -13.95 5.97
C LEU A 301 7.93 -14.85 4.73
N THR A 302 6.98 -14.75 3.82
CA THR A 302 7.06 -15.39 2.50
C THR A 302 7.55 -14.34 1.50
N ARG A 303 8.59 -14.63 0.73
CA ARG A 303 9.09 -13.80 -0.37
C ARG A 303 8.78 -14.49 -1.69
N MET A 304 8.09 -13.78 -2.58
CA MET A 304 7.72 -14.25 -3.92
C MET A 304 8.19 -13.22 -4.95
N VAL A 305 8.07 -13.53 -6.24
CA VAL A 305 8.63 -12.67 -7.29
C VAL A 305 7.92 -11.31 -7.36
N GLN A 306 6.61 -11.27 -7.11
CA GLN A 306 5.81 -10.07 -7.22
C GLN A 306 5.57 -9.32 -5.90
N GLY A 307 6.06 -9.84 -4.76
CA GLY A 307 5.88 -9.19 -3.47
C GLY A 307 6.39 -10.01 -2.27
N VAL A 308 6.26 -9.44 -1.08
CA VAL A 308 6.67 -10.05 0.20
C VAL A 308 5.50 -10.03 1.16
N ARG A 309 5.15 -11.17 1.74
CA ARG A 309 4.01 -11.35 2.63
C ARG A 309 4.47 -11.62 4.06
N LEU A 310 4.04 -10.78 5.00
CA LEU A 310 4.16 -11.02 6.44
C LEU A 310 2.88 -11.72 6.93
N GLU A 311 3.05 -12.78 7.72
CA GLU A 311 1.95 -13.51 8.38
C GLU A 311 2.14 -13.48 9.89
N LEU A 312 1.05 -13.16 10.59
CA LEU A 312 0.98 -12.85 12.02
C LEU A 312 -0.26 -13.53 12.62
N ASP A 313 -0.21 -13.86 13.90
CA ASP A 313 -1.42 -14.14 14.69
C ASP A 313 -1.61 -13.05 15.75
N THR A 314 -2.86 -12.69 16.04
CA THR A 314 -3.23 -11.91 17.22
C THR A 314 -4.18 -12.69 18.13
N GLU A 315 -4.17 -12.37 19.41
CA GLU A 315 -5.06 -12.96 20.42
C GLU A 315 -5.37 -11.94 21.51
N LEU A 316 -6.65 -11.63 21.73
CA LEU A 316 -7.11 -10.82 22.85
C LEU A 316 -7.14 -11.63 24.15
N SER A 317 -6.66 -11.05 25.24
CA SER A 317 -6.84 -11.60 26.60
C SER A 317 -8.33 -11.66 26.97
N PRO A 318 -8.73 -12.50 27.94
CA PRO A 318 -10.12 -12.57 28.40
C PRO A 318 -10.69 -11.20 28.80
N GLU A 319 -9.89 -10.33 29.43
CA GLU A 319 -10.27 -8.99 29.88
C GLU A 319 -10.43 -8.00 28.72
N ALA A 320 -9.69 -8.19 27.63
CA ALA A 320 -9.86 -7.41 26.40
C ALA A 320 -11.06 -7.89 25.58
N LEU A 321 -11.27 -9.21 25.51
CA LEU A 321 -12.42 -9.81 24.83
C LEU A 321 -13.76 -9.42 25.46
N VAL A 322 -13.83 -9.24 26.79
CA VAL A 322 -15.03 -8.74 27.48
C VAL A 322 -15.43 -7.34 26.99
N ARG A 323 -14.47 -6.49 26.60
CA ARG A 323 -14.75 -5.16 26.02
C ARG A 323 -15.14 -5.24 24.55
N SER A 324 -14.85 -6.35 23.86
CA SER A 324 -15.06 -6.56 22.42
C SER A 324 -16.08 -7.69 22.13
N PRO A 325 -17.31 -7.64 22.66
CA PRO A 325 -18.27 -8.74 22.58
C PRO A 325 -18.77 -9.04 21.16
N GLY A 326 -19.38 -10.22 20.98
CA GLY A 326 -20.02 -10.60 19.71
C GLY A 326 -19.02 -10.82 18.58
N ASP A 327 -19.10 -9.99 17.55
CA ASP A 327 -18.19 -9.94 16.40
C ASP A 327 -17.22 -8.74 16.45
N LEU A 328 -17.32 -7.85 17.45
CA LEU A 328 -16.51 -6.64 17.53
C LEU A 328 -15.01 -6.96 17.60
N TRP A 329 -14.62 -8.02 18.32
CA TRP A 329 -13.23 -8.50 18.35
C TRP A 329 -12.67 -8.92 16.99
N GLN A 330 -13.47 -9.14 15.95
CA GLN A 330 -12.96 -9.44 14.60
C GLN A 330 -12.46 -8.18 13.88
N LYS A 331 -12.84 -7.01 14.39
CA LYS A 331 -12.50 -5.68 13.86
C LYS A 331 -11.19 -5.18 14.52
N GLN A 332 -10.15 -6.01 14.43
CA GLN A 332 -8.80 -5.71 14.90
C GLN A 332 -7.94 -5.20 13.74
N GLU A 333 -7.13 -4.17 14.00
CA GLU A 333 -6.14 -3.67 13.04
C GLU A 333 -4.81 -3.41 13.74
N LEU A 334 -3.70 -3.77 13.11
CA LEU A 334 -2.36 -3.44 13.60
C LEU A 334 -1.86 -2.14 12.97
N MET A 335 -1.10 -1.36 13.74
CA MET A 335 -0.29 -0.24 13.26
C MET A 335 1.17 -0.60 13.47
N PHE A 336 1.95 -0.67 12.39
CA PHE A 336 3.36 -1.03 12.46
C PHE A 336 4.13 -0.48 11.27
N HIS A 337 5.44 -0.52 11.35
CA HIS A 337 6.31 -0.17 10.25
C HIS A 337 7.53 -1.08 10.16
N PHE A 338 8.22 -0.95 9.03
CA PHE A 338 9.57 -1.45 8.85
C PHE A 338 10.54 -0.28 8.73
N GLU A 339 11.69 -0.39 9.39
CA GLU A 339 12.77 0.59 9.30
C GLU A 339 14.12 -0.10 9.03
N ASP A 340 15.02 0.61 8.35
CA ASP A 340 16.37 0.12 8.08
C ASP A 340 17.27 0.16 9.35
N ALA A 341 18.55 -0.19 9.21
CA ALA A 341 19.52 -0.13 10.30
C ALA A 341 19.81 1.30 10.82
N ALA A 342 19.47 2.35 10.05
CA ALA A 342 19.60 3.75 10.46
C ALA A 342 18.32 4.34 11.08
N GLY A 343 17.20 3.60 11.05
CA GLY A 343 15.88 4.09 11.49
C GLY A 343 15.09 4.81 10.41
N SER A 344 15.51 4.73 9.14
CA SER A 344 14.73 5.25 8.01
C SER A 344 13.55 4.33 7.73
N GLU A 345 12.35 4.90 7.64
CA GLU A 345 11.15 4.16 7.29
C GLU A 345 11.26 3.55 5.89
N ILE A 346 11.10 2.23 5.83
CA ILE A 346 10.91 1.48 4.58
C ILE A 346 9.43 1.55 4.20
N HIS A 347 8.56 0.97 5.04
CA HIS A 347 7.11 0.91 4.83
C HIS A 347 6.34 1.03 6.14
N SER A 348 5.08 1.47 6.08
CA SER A 348 4.18 1.53 7.26
C SER A 348 2.75 1.11 6.94
N VAL A 349 2.12 0.40 7.88
CA VAL A 349 0.70 -0.03 7.85
C VAL A 349 -0.08 0.79 8.87
N ASN A 350 -1.25 1.32 8.45
CA ASN A 350 -2.17 2.10 9.28
C ASN A 350 -1.55 3.32 10.02
N ALA A 351 -0.45 3.86 9.49
CA ALA A 351 0.24 5.02 10.04
C ALA A 351 -0.55 6.33 9.90
N ARG A 352 -0.71 7.06 11.01
CA ARG A 352 -1.41 8.36 11.05
C ARG A 352 -0.51 9.57 10.83
N LYS A 353 0.31 9.53 9.77
CA LYS A 353 1.20 10.64 9.38
C LYS A 353 1.11 10.94 7.89
N PHE A 354 1.57 12.12 7.48
CA PHE A 354 1.77 12.45 6.07
C PHE A 354 3.20 12.96 5.81
N PRO A 355 3.87 12.54 4.72
CA PRO A 355 3.48 11.47 3.80
C PRO A 355 3.61 10.06 4.42
N ARG A 356 2.80 9.11 3.92
CA ARG A 356 2.92 7.68 4.24
C ARG A 356 3.91 7.02 3.27
N ARG A 357 4.71 6.07 3.75
CA ARG A 357 5.45 5.14 2.88
C ARG A 357 4.66 3.85 2.77
N ASP A 358 3.63 3.89 1.93
CA ASP A 358 2.75 2.75 1.73
C ASP A 358 3.20 1.93 0.51
N SER A 359 3.43 0.63 0.74
CA SER A 359 3.64 -0.36 -0.32
C SER A 359 2.74 -1.59 -0.13
N LEU A 360 1.76 -1.50 0.78
CA LEU A 360 0.78 -2.54 1.03
C LEU A 360 -0.06 -2.74 -0.24
N MET A 361 0.00 -3.94 -0.78
CA MET A 361 -0.73 -4.37 -1.96
C MET A 361 -2.09 -4.94 -1.59
N THR A 362 -2.13 -5.69 -0.48
CA THR A 362 -3.34 -6.29 0.09
C THR A 362 -3.11 -6.68 1.54
N GLN A 363 -4.20 -6.82 2.30
CA GLN A 363 -4.21 -7.43 3.63
C GLN A 363 -5.38 -8.39 3.75
N SER A 364 -5.27 -9.39 4.63
CA SER A 364 -6.36 -10.31 4.95
C SER A 364 -6.39 -10.59 6.44
N HIS A 365 -7.56 -10.45 7.04
CA HIS A 365 -7.85 -10.70 8.45
C HIS A 365 -8.86 -11.85 8.53
N ILE A 366 -8.46 -12.99 9.07
CA ILE A 366 -9.29 -14.21 9.13
C ILE A 366 -9.47 -14.59 10.60
N PRO A 367 -10.71 -14.73 11.12
CA PRO A 367 -10.95 -15.24 12.46
C PRO A 367 -10.36 -16.64 12.66
N GLY A 368 -9.68 -16.86 13.79
CA GLY A 368 -9.14 -18.15 14.20
C GLY A 368 -10.18 -19.05 14.87
N ASP A 369 -9.71 -20.19 15.40
CA ASP A 369 -10.56 -21.23 16.01
C ASP A 369 -11.32 -20.77 17.28
N LYS A 370 -10.96 -19.62 17.86
CA LYS A 370 -11.49 -19.12 19.14
C LYS A 370 -11.76 -17.62 19.09
N PRO A 371 -12.78 -17.13 19.84
CA PRO A 371 -13.02 -15.70 20.00
C PRO A 371 -11.77 -14.94 20.48
N GLY A 372 -11.50 -13.79 19.87
CA GLY A 372 -10.34 -12.95 20.14
C GLY A 372 -9.11 -13.27 19.30
N GLN A 373 -9.04 -14.44 18.65
CA GLN A 373 -7.90 -14.85 17.83
C GLN A 373 -8.09 -14.46 16.35
N MET A 374 -7.12 -13.76 15.75
CA MET A 374 -7.10 -13.49 14.30
C MET A 374 -5.82 -14.00 13.66
N HIS A 375 -5.94 -14.49 12.43
CA HIS A 375 -4.85 -14.72 11.50
C HIS A 375 -4.75 -13.50 10.58
N LEU A 376 -3.68 -12.73 10.70
CA LEU A 376 -3.46 -11.50 9.94
C LEU A 376 -2.36 -11.69 8.91
N SER A 377 -2.52 -11.05 7.75
CA SER A 377 -1.50 -11.07 6.72
C SER A 377 -1.46 -9.78 5.91
N TYR A 378 -0.25 -9.38 5.54
CA TYR A 378 0.04 -8.13 4.85
C TYR A 378 1.03 -8.42 3.72
N THR A 379 0.65 -8.11 2.47
CA THR A 379 1.50 -8.31 1.28
C THR A 379 2.02 -6.96 0.80
N PHE A 380 3.33 -6.80 0.72
CA PHE A 380 4.05 -5.58 0.35
C PHE A 380 4.72 -5.73 -1.01
N LYS A 381 4.90 -4.63 -1.76
CA LYS A 381 5.65 -4.63 -3.04
C LYS A 381 7.11 -5.08 -2.86
N TYR A 382 7.71 -4.78 -1.72
CA TYR A 382 9.12 -5.02 -1.44
C TYR A 382 9.39 -5.05 0.07
N LEU A 383 10.40 -5.81 0.50
CA LEU A 383 11.12 -5.65 1.75
C LEU A 383 12.58 -6.08 1.50
N PRO A 384 13.60 -5.45 2.14
CA PRO A 384 15.00 -5.80 1.93
C PRO A 384 15.28 -7.30 2.13
N GLU A 385 16.15 -7.87 1.30
CA GLU A 385 16.59 -9.27 1.40
C GLU A 385 18.02 -9.35 1.93
N ASP A 386 18.96 -8.63 1.31
CA ASP A 386 20.39 -8.72 1.62
C ASP A 386 20.86 -7.77 2.74
N GLN A 387 19.94 -7.06 3.38
CA GLN A 387 20.24 -6.09 4.45
C GLN A 387 19.33 -6.31 5.66
N PRO A 388 19.84 -6.16 6.90
CA PRO A 388 19.03 -6.21 8.10
C PRO A 388 18.09 -4.99 8.15
N TYR A 389 16.86 -5.23 8.58
CA TYR A 389 15.85 -4.22 8.84
C TYR A 389 15.05 -4.64 10.08
N ARG A 390 14.20 -3.76 10.59
CA ARG A 390 13.46 -3.98 11.85
C ARG A 390 11.97 -3.88 11.60
N PHE A 391 11.21 -4.83 12.10
CA PHE A 391 9.76 -4.70 12.30
C PHE A 391 9.53 -3.96 13.62
N VAL A 392 8.61 -3.00 13.64
CA VAL A 392 8.30 -2.19 14.83
C VAL A 392 6.80 -2.03 14.95
N LEU A 393 6.24 -2.47 16.08
CA LEU A 393 4.82 -2.30 16.39
C LEU A 393 4.58 -0.89 16.95
N ASP A 394 3.82 -0.06 16.22
CA ASP A 394 3.44 1.29 16.64
C ASP A 394 2.18 1.27 17.52
N GLY A 395 1.29 0.30 17.32
CA GLY A 395 0.08 0.10 18.09
C GLY A 395 -0.88 -0.92 17.48
N TYR A 396 -2.11 -0.93 17.97
CA TYR A 396 -3.25 -1.61 17.35
C TYR A 396 -4.55 -0.86 17.66
N SER A 397 -5.63 -1.20 16.97
CA SER A 397 -6.99 -0.86 17.37
C SER A 397 -7.89 -2.08 17.40
N VAL A 398 -8.98 -1.99 18.16
CA VAL A 398 -10.02 -3.00 18.25
C VAL A 398 -11.36 -2.32 18.53
N ALA A 399 -12.43 -2.76 17.88
CA ALA A 399 -13.78 -2.30 18.21
C ALA A 399 -14.18 -2.79 19.61
N GLU A 400 -14.40 -1.85 20.52
CA GLU A 400 -14.89 -2.10 21.88
C GLU A 400 -16.29 -1.51 22.06
N GLN A 401 -17.09 -2.13 22.92
CA GLN A 401 -18.36 -1.57 23.34
C GLN A 401 -18.13 -0.30 24.17
N ASP A 402 -18.84 0.76 23.80
CA ASP A 402 -18.92 2.03 24.51
C ASP A 402 -20.37 2.24 25.02
N GLY A 403 -20.57 3.28 25.82
CA GLY A 403 -21.87 3.85 26.17
C GLY A 403 -21.78 5.35 26.46
N SER A 404 -20.66 5.98 26.08
CA SER A 404 -20.41 7.40 26.32
C SER A 404 -21.35 8.27 25.48
N SER A 405 -21.81 9.37 26.07
CA SER A 405 -22.88 10.18 25.49
C SER A 405 -22.85 11.63 25.96
N VAL A 406 -23.49 12.51 25.19
CA VAL A 406 -23.69 13.92 25.54
C VAL A 406 -25.07 14.40 25.13
N SER A 407 -25.78 15.06 26.05
CA SER A 407 -27.09 15.68 25.78
C SER A 407 -26.95 17.17 25.50
N PHE A 408 -27.69 17.68 24.52
CA PHE A 408 -27.65 19.07 24.09
C PHE A 408 -29.01 19.55 23.56
N ALA A 409 -29.18 20.88 23.47
CA ALA A 409 -30.32 21.51 22.81
C ALA A 409 -29.91 21.94 21.39
N PRO A 410 -30.36 21.28 20.31
CA PRO A 410 -29.88 21.52 18.94
C PRO A 410 -29.94 22.99 18.51
N ALA A 411 -31.04 23.67 18.87
CA ALA A 411 -31.26 25.09 18.55
C ALA A 411 -30.27 26.06 19.22
N ARG A 412 -29.53 25.62 20.26
CA ARG A 412 -28.58 26.47 21.00
C ARG A 412 -27.12 26.29 20.58
N LEU A 413 -26.78 25.28 19.77
CA LEU A 413 -25.39 24.93 19.45
C LEU A 413 -24.58 26.05 18.78
N GLN A 414 -25.25 26.97 18.06
CA GLN A 414 -24.62 28.14 17.43
C GLN A 414 -24.18 29.21 18.45
N GLU A 415 -24.85 29.30 19.59
CA GLU A 415 -24.55 30.23 20.68
C GLU A 415 -23.70 29.57 21.78
N GLU A 416 -24.03 28.32 22.10
CA GLU A 416 -23.40 27.49 23.12
C GLU A 416 -23.02 26.12 22.52
N PRO A 417 -21.85 26.01 21.85
CA PRO A 417 -21.33 24.74 21.37
C PRO A 417 -21.10 23.73 22.49
N VAL A 418 -21.38 22.46 22.24
CA VAL A 418 -21.22 21.36 23.20
C VAL A 418 -20.07 20.47 22.78
N PHE A 419 -19.32 19.91 23.74
CA PHE A 419 -18.17 19.07 23.48
C PHE A 419 -18.42 17.63 23.93
N PHE A 420 -18.14 16.67 23.05
CA PHE A 420 -18.01 15.25 23.36
C PHE A 420 -16.52 14.95 23.53
N ARG A 421 -16.09 14.58 24.74
CA ARG A 421 -14.68 14.33 25.08
C ARG A 421 -14.51 12.99 25.77
N MET A 422 -14.15 11.95 25.03
CA MET A 422 -14.11 10.57 25.51
C MET A 422 -12.96 9.80 24.86
N ASP A 423 -12.20 9.04 25.67
CA ASP A 423 -11.09 8.19 25.21
C ASP A 423 -10.06 8.89 24.27
N GLY A 424 -9.84 10.19 24.47
CA GLY A 424 -8.89 11.01 23.70
C GLY A 424 -9.50 11.75 22.52
N ASP A 425 -10.73 11.43 22.12
CA ASP A 425 -11.47 12.20 21.10
C ASP A 425 -11.99 13.51 21.71
N ASP A 426 -11.99 14.59 20.93
CA ASP A 426 -12.58 15.90 21.29
C ASP A 426 -13.38 16.42 20.09
N ILE A 427 -14.70 16.21 20.11
CA ILE A 427 -15.62 16.60 19.04
C ILE A 427 -16.48 17.75 19.54
N ARG A 428 -16.42 18.89 18.86
CA ARG A 428 -17.25 20.07 19.11
C ARG A 428 -18.50 20.04 18.23
N LEU A 429 -19.66 19.95 18.87
CA LEU A 429 -20.98 20.09 18.27
C LEU A 429 -21.30 21.59 18.12
N LYS A 430 -21.40 22.09 16.88
CA LYS A 430 -21.47 23.55 16.59
C LYS A 430 -22.76 24.01 15.91
N GLY A 431 -23.56 23.09 15.38
CA GLY A 431 -24.82 23.45 14.73
C GLY A 431 -25.67 22.23 14.39
N PHE A 432 -26.97 22.45 14.18
CA PHE A 432 -27.89 21.41 13.74
C PHE A 432 -28.86 21.97 12.69
N THR A 433 -29.08 21.21 11.62
CA THR A 433 -29.95 21.57 10.48
C THR A 433 -30.78 20.39 10.02
N ILE A 434 -31.77 20.68 9.18
CA ILE A 434 -32.59 19.69 8.46
C ILE A 434 -32.32 19.89 6.96
N GLU A 435 -31.65 18.93 6.33
CA GLU A 435 -31.07 19.07 4.98
C GLU A 435 -31.46 17.93 4.05
N GLN A 436 -31.26 18.09 2.74
CA GLN A 436 -31.33 16.98 1.79
C GLN A 436 -29.91 16.49 1.47
N PRO A 437 -29.61 15.19 1.61
CA PRO A 437 -28.30 14.65 1.25
C PRO A 437 -28.00 14.88 -0.24
N PRO A 438 -26.76 15.27 -0.60
CA PRO A 438 -26.42 15.68 -1.96
C PRO A 438 -26.51 14.55 -3.00
N ASP A 439 -26.31 13.29 -2.61
CA ASP A 439 -26.12 12.17 -3.55
C ASP A 439 -26.96 10.91 -3.24
N THR A 440 -28.25 11.09 -2.94
CA THR A 440 -29.19 9.96 -2.91
C THR A 440 -30.30 10.10 -3.95
N LYS A 441 -30.62 9.00 -4.63
CA LYS A 441 -31.78 8.88 -5.55
C LYS A 441 -33.13 9.19 -4.89
N HIS A 442 -33.15 9.28 -3.56
CA HIS A 442 -34.31 9.60 -2.76
C HIS A 442 -33.96 10.81 -1.87
N LYS A 443 -34.21 12.02 -2.37
CA LYS A 443 -34.06 13.33 -1.70
C LYS A 443 -34.92 13.48 -0.44
N LYS A 444 -34.78 12.56 0.51
CA LYS A 444 -35.45 12.58 1.80
C LYS A 444 -34.65 13.49 2.70
N THR A 445 -35.33 14.47 3.29
CA THR A 445 -34.72 15.35 4.28
C THR A 445 -34.30 14.55 5.51
N GLU A 446 -33.22 14.94 6.15
CA GLU A 446 -32.62 14.28 7.30
C GLU A 446 -32.00 15.29 8.28
N GLY A 447 -31.70 14.84 9.50
CA GLY A 447 -30.99 15.64 10.49
C GLY A 447 -29.49 15.68 10.18
N VAL A 448 -28.90 16.86 10.31
CA VAL A 448 -27.46 17.06 10.14
C VAL A 448 -26.92 17.79 11.36
N LEU A 449 -25.98 17.15 12.06
CA LEU A 449 -25.29 17.69 13.21
C LEU A 449 -23.87 18.07 12.77
N HIS A 450 -23.65 19.38 12.64
CA HIS A 450 -22.38 19.97 12.21
C HIS A 450 -21.36 19.89 13.33
N VAL A 451 -20.15 19.42 13.00
CA VAL A 451 -19.07 19.26 13.99
C VAL A 451 -17.72 19.76 13.48
N ASP A 452 -16.77 19.92 14.39
CA ASP A 452 -15.34 19.88 14.10
C ASP A 452 -14.60 19.36 15.33
N GLY A 453 -13.29 19.12 15.21
CA GLY A 453 -12.50 18.59 16.31
C GLY A 453 -11.49 17.54 15.88
N LYS A 454 -11.21 16.62 16.79
CA LYS A 454 -10.06 15.71 16.74
C LYS A 454 -10.45 14.30 17.18
N LEU A 455 -10.04 13.31 16.41
CA LEU A 455 -10.20 11.89 16.77
C LEU A 455 -8.83 11.28 17.09
N TRP A 456 -8.73 10.77 18.32
CA TRP A 456 -7.66 9.89 18.78
C TRP A 456 -7.90 8.44 18.35
N ASN A 457 -9.14 7.98 18.48
CA ASN A 457 -9.56 6.63 18.09
C ASN A 457 -9.72 6.52 16.56
N ASP A 458 -10.04 5.34 16.05
CA ASP A 458 -10.34 5.18 14.62
C ASP A 458 -11.85 5.31 14.38
N PRO A 459 -12.33 6.13 13.43
CA PRO A 459 -13.76 6.17 13.10
C PRO A 459 -14.21 4.93 12.32
N SER A 460 -13.28 4.10 11.83
CA SER A 460 -13.61 2.84 11.17
C SER A 460 -14.27 1.90 12.17
N TYR A 461 -15.50 1.46 11.88
CA TYR A 461 -16.34 0.59 12.72
C TYR A 461 -16.99 1.21 13.98
N ASP A 462 -16.86 2.51 14.19
CA ASP A 462 -17.65 3.22 15.21
C ASP A 462 -19.17 3.06 14.95
N ASP A 463 -19.96 2.93 16.02
CA ASP A 463 -21.43 2.92 15.97
C ASP A 463 -21.98 4.09 16.79
N TRP A 464 -22.78 4.93 16.14
CA TRP A 464 -23.30 6.17 16.72
C TRP A 464 -24.82 6.24 16.61
N MET A 465 -25.44 6.65 17.70
CA MET A 465 -26.89 6.77 17.82
C MET A 465 -27.26 8.13 18.39
N VAL A 466 -28.40 8.65 17.94
CA VAL A 466 -29.00 9.87 18.46
C VAL A 466 -30.37 9.53 19.04
N GLN A 467 -30.61 9.92 20.28
CA GLN A 467 -31.90 9.76 20.95
C GLN A 467 -32.56 11.13 21.19
N ASP A 468 -33.86 11.25 20.93
CA ASP A 468 -34.62 12.47 21.16
C ASP A 468 -35.33 12.51 22.53
N SER A 469 -36.01 13.63 22.83
CA SER A 469 -36.76 13.84 24.08
C SER A 469 -37.94 12.89 24.30
N GLU A 470 -38.43 12.21 23.26
CA GLU A 470 -39.49 11.19 23.35
C GLU A 470 -38.90 9.77 23.54
N GLY A 471 -37.57 9.64 23.56
CA GLY A 471 -36.87 8.36 23.60
C GLY A 471 -36.80 7.65 22.25
N ARG A 472 -37.08 8.33 21.13
CA ARG A 472 -36.91 7.74 19.80
C ARG A 472 -35.44 7.74 19.42
N GLU A 473 -34.99 6.60 18.91
CA GLU A 473 -33.61 6.37 18.52
C GLU A 473 -33.45 6.44 17.00
N TYR A 474 -32.37 7.11 16.59
CA TYR A 474 -31.99 7.34 15.20
C TYR A 474 -30.54 6.92 15.02
N GLN A 475 -30.29 6.13 13.98
CA GLN A 475 -28.93 5.79 13.57
C GLN A 475 -28.23 7.03 13.01
N ALA A 476 -26.98 7.26 13.40
CA ALA A 476 -26.18 8.41 12.99
C ALA A 476 -24.89 7.94 12.32
N SER A 477 -24.61 8.44 11.12
CA SER A 477 -23.40 8.11 10.37
C SER A 477 -22.53 9.35 10.19
N MET A 478 -21.24 9.24 10.49
CA MET A 478 -20.27 10.29 10.20
C MET A 478 -19.99 10.40 8.69
N GLY A 479 -19.79 11.62 8.18
CA GLY A 479 -19.40 11.89 6.81
C GLY A 479 -18.64 13.21 6.69
N GLY A 480 -17.98 13.43 5.55
CA GLY A 480 -17.13 14.60 5.27
C GLY A 480 -15.63 14.27 5.22
N SER A 481 -14.79 15.29 5.06
CA SER A 481 -13.34 15.14 4.94
C SER A 481 -12.64 14.86 6.28
N LEU A 482 -11.65 13.97 6.26
CA LEU A 482 -10.87 13.57 7.43
C LEU A 482 -9.41 13.41 7.03
N GLY A 483 -8.49 14.00 7.79
CA GLY A 483 -7.06 13.93 7.51
C GLY A 483 -6.20 13.75 8.76
N PRO A 484 -5.03 13.08 8.67
CA PRO A 484 -4.06 13.08 9.76
C PRO A 484 -3.43 14.47 9.89
N ASN A 485 -3.39 15.02 11.11
CA ASN A 485 -2.55 16.15 11.45
C ASN A 485 -1.27 15.67 12.15
N GLY A 486 -0.13 16.13 11.64
CA GLY A 486 1.20 15.88 12.20
C GLY A 486 2.04 14.87 11.42
N SER A 487 3.30 14.77 11.85
CA SER A 487 4.32 13.87 11.29
C SER A 487 4.59 12.64 12.17
N ASP A 488 4.09 12.60 13.40
CA ASP A 488 4.27 11.47 14.33
C ASP A 488 3.43 10.26 13.89
N ARG A 489 4.11 9.14 13.61
CA ARG A 489 3.46 7.86 13.22
C ARG A 489 2.56 7.30 14.33
N LYS A 490 3.01 7.42 15.58
CA LYS A 490 2.46 6.78 16.77
C LYS A 490 1.38 7.64 17.40
N HIS A 491 1.64 8.92 17.63
CA HIS A 491 0.69 9.84 18.27
C HIS A 491 -0.09 10.74 17.30
N GLY A 492 0.00 10.52 15.98
CA GLY A 492 -0.78 11.25 14.98
C GLY A 492 -2.29 11.21 15.26
N ILE A 493 -2.92 12.39 15.19
CA ILE A 493 -4.34 12.63 15.48
C ILE A 493 -5.06 12.89 14.16
N LEU A 494 -6.32 12.46 14.03
CA LEU A 494 -7.14 12.79 12.87
C LEU A 494 -7.91 14.09 13.13
N GLU A 495 -7.85 15.04 12.20
CA GLU A 495 -8.61 16.30 12.25
C GLU A 495 -9.82 16.24 11.32
N LEU A 496 -10.97 16.61 11.88
CA LEU A 496 -12.23 16.70 11.16
C LEU A 496 -12.21 17.93 10.24
N GLY A 497 -12.54 17.73 8.95
CA GLY A 497 -12.68 18.81 7.97
C GLY A 497 -13.85 19.74 8.28
N GLU A 498 -13.90 20.90 7.60
CA GLU A 498 -14.99 21.86 7.78
C GLU A 498 -16.36 21.31 7.33
N ASP A 499 -16.35 20.31 6.44
CA ASP A 499 -17.49 19.57 5.92
C ASP A 499 -17.85 18.31 6.73
N TYR A 500 -17.20 18.08 7.88
CA TYR A 500 -17.45 16.90 8.70
C TYR A 500 -18.68 17.03 9.59
N GLU A 501 -19.54 16.01 9.57
CA GLU A 501 -20.90 16.06 10.09
C GLU A 501 -21.42 14.67 10.48
N PHE A 502 -22.39 14.61 11.40
CA PHE A 502 -23.22 13.42 11.60
C PHE A 502 -24.53 13.57 10.82
N ARG A 503 -24.78 12.62 9.91
CA ARG A 503 -26.01 12.48 9.13
C ARG A 503 -26.97 11.54 9.87
N ILE A 504 -28.22 11.96 10.08
CA ILE A 504 -29.21 11.29 10.93
C ILE A 504 -30.51 11.05 10.13
N PRO A 505 -30.57 9.96 9.34
CA PRO A 505 -31.72 9.64 8.51
C PRO A 505 -33.02 9.48 9.31
N GLY A 506 -34.11 10.04 8.78
CA GLY A 506 -35.44 9.96 9.40
C GLY A 506 -35.73 11.02 10.46
N MET A 507 -34.75 11.84 10.86
CA MET A 507 -34.99 13.04 11.67
C MET A 507 -35.45 14.19 10.76
N LEU A 508 -36.75 14.52 10.80
CA LEU A 508 -37.39 15.47 9.86
C LEU A 508 -37.63 16.87 10.43
N THR A 509 -37.36 17.06 11.71
CA THR A 509 -37.62 18.29 12.47
C THR A 509 -36.53 18.50 13.52
N VAL A 510 -36.18 19.74 13.82
CA VAL A 510 -35.25 20.06 14.92
C VAL A 510 -35.95 19.80 16.26
N PRO A 511 -35.49 18.85 17.10
CA PRO A 511 -36.11 18.57 18.39
C PRO A 511 -35.56 19.48 19.49
N GLU A 512 -36.27 19.57 20.62
CA GLU A 512 -35.87 20.42 21.75
C GLU A 512 -34.57 19.95 22.43
N ARG A 513 -34.35 18.63 22.46
CA ARG A 513 -33.17 17.99 23.05
C ARG A 513 -32.79 16.75 22.25
N LEU A 514 -31.49 16.56 22.10
CA LEU A 514 -30.88 15.31 21.64
C LEU A 514 -29.88 14.79 22.67
N THR A 515 -29.65 13.49 22.64
CA THR A 515 -28.48 12.83 23.23
C THR A 515 -27.74 12.10 22.11
N LEU A 516 -26.51 12.49 21.82
CA LEU A 516 -25.59 11.73 20.98
C LEU A 516 -24.93 10.66 21.84
N ILE A 517 -24.90 9.42 21.36
CA ILE A 517 -24.42 8.22 22.06
C ILE A 517 -23.46 7.50 21.13
N ARG A 518 -22.28 7.10 21.64
CA ARG A 518 -21.40 6.15 20.96
C ARG A 518 -21.59 4.77 21.60
N ASN A 519 -22.03 3.81 20.80
CA ASN A 519 -22.28 2.43 21.23
C ASN A 519 -21.03 1.53 21.03
N VAL A 520 -20.21 1.87 20.02
CA VAL A 520 -18.97 1.16 19.68
C VAL A 520 -17.91 2.20 19.34
N VAL A 521 -16.70 2.00 19.88
CA VAL A 521 -15.50 2.76 19.52
C VAL A 521 -14.41 1.84 19.01
N ASN A 522 -13.79 2.13 17.86
CA ASN A 522 -12.58 1.40 17.46
C ASN A 522 -11.36 1.98 18.18
N LYS A 523 -11.17 1.46 19.41
CA LYS A 523 -10.29 2.02 20.42
C LYS A 523 -8.82 1.82 20.06
N ARG A 524 -8.05 2.91 20.11
CA ARG A 524 -6.65 2.93 19.66
C ARG A 524 -5.66 2.79 20.81
N TYR A 525 -4.81 1.78 20.73
CA TYR A 525 -3.77 1.46 21.70
C TYR A 525 -2.38 1.69 21.11
N VAL A 526 -1.64 2.65 21.65
CA VAL A 526 -0.26 2.98 21.22
C VAL A 526 0.77 2.78 22.33
N ASN A 527 0.35 2.31 23.51
CA ASN A 527 1.22 1.99 24.66
C ASN A 527 1.96 0.65 24.47
N VAL A 528 2.49 0.44 23.26
CA VAL A 528 3.30 -0.70 22.87
C VAL A 528 4.76 -0.29 22.76
N ASP A 529 5.66 -1.23 23.01
CA ASP A 529 7.10 -1.06 22.80
C ASP A 529 7.66 -2.42 22.37
N TRP A 530 7.62 -2.69 21.07
CA TRP A 530 8.08 -3.95 20.50
C TRP A 530 8.72 -3.76 19.13
N LEU A 531 9.94 -4.29 19.02
CA LEU A 531 10.78 -4.27 17.84
C LEU A 531 11.40 -5.66 17.66
N VAL A 532 11.49 -6.12 16.41
CA VAL A 532 12.15 -7.38 16.04
C VAL A 532 13.09 -7.13 14.87
N GLU A 533 14.33 -7.60 14.99
CA GLU A 533 15.29 -7.59 13.88
C GLU A 533 15.00 -8.70 12.88
N MET A 534 14.94 -8.30 11.61
CA MET A 534 14.59 -9.13 10.46
C MET A 534 15.85 -9.44 9.64
N ASN A 535 15.87 -10.62 9.00
CA ASN A 535 16.99 -11.12 8.20
C ASN A 535 18.36 -11.19 8.94
N ARG A 536 18.40 -11.39 10.26
CA ARG A 536 19.66 -11.74 10.94
C ARG A 536 20.17 -13.12 10.47
N SER A 537 21.44 -13.20 10.12
CA SER A 537 22.10 -14.48 9.80
C SER A 537 22.10 -15.40 11.05
N PRO A 538 21.75 -16.69 10.93
CA PRO A 538 21.47 -17.57 12.08
C PRO A 538 22.66 -17.80 13.03
N GLU A 539 23.89 -17.48 12.62
CA GLU A 539 25.09 -17.59 13.47
C GLU A 539 25.06 -16.68 14.71
N ASN A 540 24.27 -15.60 14.71
CA ASN A 540 24.20 -14.63 15.80
C ASN A 540 23.07 -14.87 16.83
N TYR A 541 22.13 -15.79 16.59
CA TYR A 541 21.04 -16.08 17.55
C TYR A 541 21.54 -16.57 18.91
N ASN A 542 22.70 -17.22 18.96
CA ASN A 542 23.27 -17.82 20.17
C ASN A 542 24.13 -16.87 21.03
N LYS A 543 24.16 -15.56 20.76
CA LYS A 543 25.01 -14.60 21.52
C LYS A 543 24.30 -13.47 22.27
N GLU A 544 23.03 -13.18 21.97
CA GLU A 544 22.31 -12.05 22.59
C GLU A 544 21.08 -12.43 23.43
N GLY A 545 20.76 -13.72 23.57
CA GLY A 545 19.67 -14.22 24.41
C GLY A 545 19.85 -14.05 25.93
N LEU A 546 20.63 -13.07 26.39
CA LEU A 546 21.00 -12.88 27.80
C LEU A 546 21.24 -11.41 28.23
N VAL A 547 20.68 -10.43 27.52
CA VAL A 547 20.55 -9.03 28.03
C VAL A 547 19.13 -8.51 27.81
N GLY A 548 18.18 -8.97 28.63
CA GLY A 548 16.92 -8.26 28.82
C GLY A 548 17.18 -7.01 29.67
N SER A 549 17.06 -5.82 29.06
CA SER A 549 17.21 -4.54 29.77
C SER A 549 16.01 -4.28 30.69
N ILE A 550 16.10 -4.73 31.95
CA ILE A 550 15.15 -4.34 32.99
C ILE A 550 15.54 -2.95 33.50
N GLN A 551 14.91 -1.91 32.95
CA GLN A 551 15.05 -0.55 33.45
C GLN A 551 13.99 -0.28 34.52
N GLN A 552 14.18 -0.89 35.70
CA GLN A 552 13.33 -0.66 36.88
C GLN A 552 13.57 0.75 37.45
N PHE A 553 12.63 1.66 37.21
CA PHE A 553 12.38 2.73 38.17
C PHE A 553 11.69 2.12 39.39
N GLY A 554 12.25 2.37 40.57
CA GLY A 554 11.78 1.76 41.80
C GLY A 554 10.56 2.47 42.37
N ASP A 555 9.73 1.71 43.07
CA ASP A 555 8.98 2.25 44.19
C ASP A 555 8.93 1.24 45.34
N LEU A 556 9.02 1.75 46.57
CA LEU A 556 8.97 0.94 47.77
C LEU A 556 7.54 0.44 47.98
N ASN A 557 7.35 -0.88 48.13
CA ASN A 557 6.25 -1.37 48.94
C ASN A 557 6.66 -2.61 49.75
N LEU A 558 6.60 -2.46 51.08
CA LEU A 558 6.76 -3.55 52.03
C LEU A 558 5.59 -4.51 51.89
N HIS A 559 5.84 -5.81 51.66
CA HIS A 559 4.89 -6.85 52.02
C HIS A 559 5.56 -8.01 52.75
N VAL A 560 5.00 -8.34 53.92
CA VAL A 560 5.54 -9.32 54.85
C VAL A 560 5.12 -10.73 54.41
N GLY A 561 6.03 -11.44 53.72
CA GLY A 561 5.87 -12.83 53.33
C GLY A 561 6.50 -13.78 54.35
N ARG A 562 5.69 -14.27 55.30
CA ARG A 562 6.08 -15.29 56.29
C ARG A 562 6.26 -16.64 55.59
N ASN A 563 7.40 -17.31 55.75
CA ASN A 563 7.50 -18.73 55.43
C ASN A 563 8.43 -19.47 56.40
N GLU A 564 8.08 -20.73 56.69
CA GLU A 564 8.61 -21.49 57.83
C GLU A 564 9.73 -22.47 57.46
N GLU A 565 10.55 -22.77 58.48
CA GLU A 565 11.39 -23.97 58.66
C GLU A 565 12.18 -24.58 57.47
N ALA A 566 13.49 -24.34 57.48
CA ALA A 566 14.46 -25.43 57.31
C ALA A 566 15.71 -25.19 58.19
N LYS A 567 15.90 -26.04 59.21
CA LYS A 567 17.15 -26.14 60.00
C LYS A 567 18.20 -26.89 59.15
N GLY A 568 19.48 -26.54 59.06
CA GLY A 568 20.25 -25.42 59.59
C GLY A 568 21.67 -25.86 59.96
N GLN A 569 22.71 -25.05 59.74
CA GLN A 569 23.98 -25.18 60.47
C GLN A 569 24.81 -23.89 60.46
N ARG A 570 25.57 -23.66 61.54
CA ARG A 570 26.32 -22.43 61.82
C ARG A 570 27.65 -22.40 61.06
N ARG A 571 28.05 -21.20 60.59
CA ARG A 571 29.33 -20.57 60.97
C ARG A 571 29.33 -19.07 60.69
N LYS A 572 29.95 -18.31 61.59
CA LYS A 572 30.24 -16.88 61.43
C LYS A 572 31.25 -16.68 60.30
N LEU A 573 31.21 -15.57 59.57
CA LEU A 573 32.40 -14.73 59.39
C LEU A 573 32.05 -13.29 58.99
N SER A 574 32.91 -12.40 59.47
CA SER A 574 32.91 -10.93 59.48
C SER A 574 32.66 -10.20 58.15
N PHE A 575 32.00 -9.05 58.24
CA PHE A 575 32.16 -7.95 57.28
C PHE A 575 33.62 -7.43 57.28
N LEU A 576 34.13 -7.06 56.11
CA LEU A 576 35.18 -6.05 55.97
C LEU A 576 35.10 -5.42 54.58
N LEU A 577 34.81 -4.11 54.53
CA LEU A 577 34.85 -3.32 53.30
C LEU A 577 36.28 -3.20 52.80
N GLY A 578 36.49 -3.37 51.50
CA GLY A 578 37.79 -3.21 50.84
C GLY A 578 37.67 -2.45 49.52
N ILE A 579 37.38 -1.15 49.58
CA ILE A 579 37.42 -0.28 48.40
C ILE A 579 38.88 -0.13 47.98
N ARG A 580 39.22 -0.53 46.75
CA ARG A 580 40.56 -0.35 46.18
C ARG A 580 40.54 0.70 45.07
N ILE A 581 41.12 1.84 45.37
CA ILE A 581 41.35 2.95 44.44
C ILE A 581 42.37 2.54 43.38
N ILE A 582 42.13 2.91 42.12
CA ILE A 582 43.16 2.96 41.08
C ILE A 582 43.21 4.38 40.50
N ARG A 583 44.28 5.11 40.87
CA ARG A 583 44.91 6.18 40.07
C ARG A 583 45.99 5.51 39.18
N CYS A 584 46.52 6.08 38.11
CA CYS A 584 46.55 7.46 37.62
C CYS A 584 46.81 7.47 36.09
N GLY A 585 46.64 8.63 35.43
CA GLY A 585 47.05 8.82 34.03
C GLY A 585 46.66 10.20 33.49
N SER A 586 47.48 11.21 33.73
CA SER A 586 47.25 12.63 33.40
C SER A 586 47.88 13.06 32.07
N PHE A 587 47.35 14.10 31.42
CA PHE A 587 48.16 15.21 30.90
C PHE A 587 47.32 16.51 30.78
N ASN A 588 47.99 17.67 30.89
CA ASN A 588 47.37 18.97 31.22
C ASN A 588 47.06 19.89 30.02
N GLU A 589 46.00 20.68 30.21
CA GLU A 589 45.87 22.16 30.12
C GLU A 589 46.47 22.98 28.95
N HIS A 590 45.65 23.93 28.48
CA HIS A 590 46.05 25.34 28.36
C HIS A 590 44.81 26.26 28.55
N GLU A 591 44.95 27.30 29.37
CA GLU A 591 43.92 28.33 29.66
C GLU A 591 44.19 29.66 28.91
N ASP A 592 43.35 30.67 29.23
CA ASP A 592 43.38 32.10 28.87
C ASP A 592 42.80 32.50 27.49
N GLY A 593 41.89 33.47 27.36
CA GLY A 593 41.18 34.30 28.36
C GLY A 593 40.84 35.69 27.81
N PHE A 594 39.70 36.30 28.23
CA PHE A 594 39.41 37.75 28.49
C PHE A 594 37.93 38.17 28.26
N VAL A 595 37.34 38.75 29.31
CA VAL A 595 36.51 40.00 29.41
C VAL A 595 35.62 40.41 28.21
N GLY A 596 34.35 40.80 28.35
CA GLY A 596 33.49 41.04 29.54
C GLY A 596 32.73 42.38 29.42
N LEU A 597 31.44 42.44 29.82
CA LEU A 597 30.71 43.69 30.13
C LEU A 597 29.36 43.42 30.84
N GLU A 598 29.07 44.29 31.80
CA GLU A 598 27.88 44.42 32.67
C GLU A 598 26.60 44.82 31.87
N GLU A 599 25.36 44.91 32.39
CA GLU A 599 24.93 45.41 33.72
C GLU A 599 23.43 45.08 34.07
N LYS A 600 23.09 45.02 35.38
CA LYS A 600 21.77 45.24 36.07
C LYS A 600 20.54 44.31 35.81
N THR A 601 20.09 43.47 36.77
CA THR A 601 19.17 43.72 37.95
C THR A 601 17.73 44.11 37.57
N GLU A 602 16.61 43.63 38.13
CA GLU A 602 16.23 42.81 39.33
C GLU A 602 14.78 42.26 39.11
N GLY A 603 14.14 41.40 39.91
CA GLY A 603 14.51 40.64 41.13
C GLY A 603 13.29 40.31 42.05
N LEU A 604 13.28 39.14 42.73
CA LEU A 604 12.49 38.79 43.95
C LEU A 604 10.93 38.68 43.87
N ASP A 605 10.18 37.84 44.61
CA ASP A 605 10.49 36.70 45.52
C ASP A 605 9.27 35.76 45.77
N ARG A 606 9.54 34.46 45.98
CA ARG A 606 8.95 33.45 46.93
C ARG A 606 7.43 33.24 47.30
N ILE A 607 7.23 32.08 47.95
CA ILE A 607 6.13 31.59 48.85
C ILE A 607 4.95 30.88 48.13
N LEU A 608 4.33 29.77 48.59
CA LEU A 608 4.69 28.49 49.30
C LEU A 608 3.37 27.80 49.75
N VAL A 609 3.29 26.45 49.70
CA VAL A 609 2.38 25.57 50.51
C VAL A 609 0.86 25.65 50.19
N ASN A 610 0.06 24.57 50.19
CA ASN A 610 0.30 23.14 50.52
C ASN A 610 0.31 22.24 49.27
#